data_AF-A0A0W8FYM1-F1
#
_entry.id   AF-A0A0W8FYM1-F1
#
_cell.length_a   1.000
_cell.length_b   1.000
_cell.length_c   1.000
_cell.angle_alpha   90.00
_cell.angle_beta   90.00
_cell.angle_gamma   90.00
#
_symmetry.space_group_name_H-M   'P 1'
#
loop_
_entity.id
_entity.type
_entity.pdbx_description
1 polymer ?
#
loop_
_entity_poly.entity_id
_entity_poly.type
_entity_poly.pdbx_seq_one_letter_code
_entity_poly.pdbx_strand_id
1 'polypeptide(L)' 'MQPSSYEIEFDASYLPSGVYIYRLNAGEFSESRKMILLK' A
#
# COMPACT_ATOMS: atom_id res chain seq x y z
N MET A 1 10.56 -20.61 -9.19
CA MET A 1 9.53 -20.17 -8.23
C MET A 1 8.47 -19.44 -9.03
N GLN A 2 7.20 -19.83 -8.92
CA GLN A 2 6.12 -19.16 -9.65
C GLN A 2 5.72 -17.87 -8.92
N PRO A 3 5.34 -16.80 -9.62
CA PRO A 3 4.80 -15.62 -8.97
C PRO A 3 3.53 -16.00 -8.19
N SER A 4 3.46 -15.61 -6.93
CA SER A 4 2.27 -15.73 -6.08
C SER A 4 1.80 -14.35 -5.71
N SER A 5 0.52 -14.06 -5.95
CA SER A 5 -0.14 -12.83 -5.50
C SER A 5 -0.63 -13.00 -4.07
N TYR A 6 -0.46 -11.97 -3.26
CA TYR A 6 -1.01 -11.88 -1.91
C TYR A 6 -1.85 -10.62 -1.82
N GLU A 7 -2.99 -10.72 -1.14
CA GLU A 7 -3.90 -9.60 -0.90
C GLU A 7 -4.05 -9.40 0.61
N ILE A 8 -4.07 -8.13 1.02
CA ILE A 8 -4.34 -7.73 2.41
C ILE A 8 -5.37 -6.61 2.39
N GLU A 9 -6.22 -6.58 3.40
CA GLU A 9 -7.17 -5.49 3.62
C GLU A 9 -6.51 -4.40 4.47
N PHE A 10 -6.67 -3.14 4.06
CA PHE A 10 -6.21 -1.99 4.80
C PHE A 10 -7.41 -1.05 5.05
N ASP A 11 -7.86 -1.00 6.30
CA ASP A 11 -8.92 -0.07 6.71
C ASP A 11 -8.35 1.34 6.89
N ALA A 12 -8.70 2.23 5.97
CA ALA A 12 -8.30 3.63 6.00
C ALA A 12 -9.39 4.57 6.56
N SER A 13 -10.47 4.04 7.15
CA SER A 13 -11.65 4.82 7.58
C SER A 13 -11.32 5.92 8.60
N TYR A 14 -10.33 5.69 9.45
CA TYR A 14 -9.85 6.62 10.48
C TYR A 14 -8.90 7.71 9.96
N LEU A 15 -8.49 7.64 8.68
CA LEU A 15 -7.61 8.63 8.06
C LEU A 15 -8.43 9.73 7.36
N PRO A 16 -7.98 11.00 7.34
CA PRO A 16 -8.61 12.06 6.57
C PRO A 16 -8.40 11.87 5.06
N SER A 17 -9.27 12.44 4.23
CA SER A 17 -9.03 12.50 2.78
C SER A 17 -7.70 13.18 2.50
N GLY A 18 -6.92 12.65 1.57
CA GLY A 18 -5.58 13.16 1.31
C GLY A 18 -4.71 12.23 0.47
N VAL A 19 -3.47 12.65 0.29
CA VAL A 19 -2.44 11.89 -0.43
C VAL A 19 -1.51 11.25 0.60
N TYR A 20 -1.37 9.93 0.52
CA TYR A 20 -0.52 9.13 1.39
C TYR A 20 0.57 8.46 0.57
N ILE A 21 1.80 8.43 1.08
CA ILE A 21 2.88 7.65 0.50
C ILE A 21 3.08 6.40 1.36
N TYR A 22 3.08 5.24 0.72
CA TYR A 22 3.34 3.96 1.37
C TYR A 22 4.51 3.24 0.69
N ARG A 23 5.11 2.28 1.40
CA ARG A 23 6.25 1.51 0.91
C ARG A 23 5.97 0.01 1.01
N LEU A 24 6.18 -0.70 -0.07
CA LEU A 24 6.20 -2.16 -0.11
C LEU A 24 7.65 -2.62 0.04
N ASN A 25 7.93 -3.44 1.05
CA ASN A 25 9.25 -4.04 1.28
C ASN A 25 9.16 -5.57 1.14
N ALA A 26 10.05 -6.17 0.36
CA ALA A 26 10.14 -7.62 0.15
C ALA A 26 11.61 -8.05 0.02
N GLY A 27 12.28 -8.32 1.13
CA GLY A 27 13.73 -8.53 1.15
C GLY A 27 14.47 -7.28 0.69
N GLU A 28 15.35 -7.41 -0.31
CA GLU A 28 16.08 -6.29 -0.92
C GLU A 28 15.20 -5.40 -1.83
N PHE A 29 13.97 -5.82 -2.15
CA PHE A 29 13.04 -5.02 -2.95
C PHE A 29 12.33 -4.00 -2.07
N SER A 30 12.35 -2.72 -2.47
CA SER A 30 11.59 -1.64 -1.85
C SER A 30 10.98 -0.75 -2.92
N GLU A 31 9.67 -0.55 -2.87
CA GLU A 31 8.94 0.31 -3.80
C GLU A 31 8.06 1.29 -3.01
N SER A 32 8.15 2.59 -3.33
CA SER A 32 7.27 3.60 -2.76
C SER A 32 6.17 3.99 -3.74
N ARG A 33 4.93 4.06 -3.25
CA ARG A 33 3.73 4.35 -4.05
C ARG A 33 2.87 5.42 -3.39
N LYS A 34 2.07 6.10 -4.20
CA LYS A 34 1.11 7.12 -3.76
C LYS A 34 -0.30 6.54 -3.74
N MET A 35 -0.99 6.71 -2.62
CA MET A 35 -2.41 6.43 -2.44
C MET A 35 -3.17 7.76 -2.32
N ILE A 36 -4.29 7.89 -3.01
CA ILE A 36 -5.21 9.02 -2.85
C ILE A 36 -6.43 8.48 -2.11
N LEU A 37 -6.68 8.99 -0.91
CA LEU A 37 -7.87 8.68 -0.13
C LEU A 37 -8.90 9.78 -0.34
N LEU A 38 -10.05 9.39 -0.89
CA LEU A 38 -11.23 10.24 -1.06
C LEU A 38 -12.34 9.68 -0.16
N LYS A 39 -13.05 10.56 0.55
CA LYS A 39 -14.27 10.25 1.30
C LYS A 39 -15.49 10.68 0.51
#